data_AF-A0A372QR25-F1
#
_entry.id   AF-A0A372QR25-F1
#
_cell.length_a   1.000
_cell.length_b   1.000
_cell.length_c   1.000
_cell.angle_alpha   90.00
_cell.angle_beta   90.00
_cell.angle_gamma   90.00
#
_symmetry.space_group_name_H-M   'P 1'
#
loop_
_entity.id
_entity.type
_entity.pdbx_description
1 polymer ?
#
loop_
_entity_poly.entity_id
_entity_poly.type
_entity_poly.pdbx_seq_one_letter_code
_entity_poly.pdbx_strand_id
1 'polypeptide(L)'
;MALNKPIKQAFSTLQNQIDESDYVLITKTKIIFKNKVYIKADGIWVDDDNTEPSEVLSGLGLDKKEEINSITNENSDLKKKIEELNLKILQLEEGEEEQEEEEEEDFVPKKKVSGKPASQNKVKTAIIKFFNDNKADGDLLENFSEFSVILDKNKQNRIETLKKIFDSMKGGASERVYKSFIELEILYQLYLKEFGRKKGSNLAKDELNNIIITKKKPSIYFKKASNFYFICKYLKKGGWKKCDLAPTYWESVTGQTWSSILNSLNLEQQNENLS
;
A
#
# COMPACT_ATOMS: atom_id res chain seq x y z
N MET A 1 -22.80 29.20 -24.78
CA MET A 1 -23.89 29.04 -25.76
C MET A 1 -24.87 28.00 -25.24
N ALA A 2 -26.14 28.37 -25.03
CA ALA A 2 -27.14 27.42 -24.53
C ALA A 2 -27.61 26.51 -25.68
N LEU A 3 -27.43 25.20 -25.53
CA LEU A 3 -28.00 24.21 -26.44
C LEU A 3 -29.53 24.37 -26.47
N ASN A 4 -30.08 24.49 -27.68
CA ASN A 4 -31.51 24.70 -27.91
C ASN A 4 -32.31 23.55 -27.26
N LYS A 5 -33.48 23.85 -26.68
CA LYS A 5 -34.30 22.91 -25.88
C LYS A 5 -34.56 21.53 -26.55
N PRO A 6 -34.79 21.45 -27.88
CA PRO A 6 -34.94 20.18 -28.58
C PRO A 6 -33.68 19.32 -28.59
N ILE A 7 -32.50 19.96 -28.65
CA ILE A 7 -31.20 19.26 -28.68
C ILE A 7 -30.93 18.63 -27.31
N LYS A 8 -31.29 19.29 -26.21
CA LYS A 8 -31.16 18.71 -24.85
C LYS A 8 -32.03 17.47 -24.65
N GLN A 9 -33.27 17.49 -25.16
CA GLN A 9 -34.17 16.33 -25.07
C GLN A 9 -33.67 15.15 -25.93
N ALA A 10 -33.19 15.42 -27.14
CA ALA A 10 -32.58 14.39 -27.99
C ALA A 10 -31.33 13.78 -27.33
N PHE A 11 -30.47 14.61 -26.73
CA PHE A 11 -29.25 14.16 -26.05
C PHE A 11 -29.55 13.33 -24.80
N SER A 12 -30.50 13.77 -23.96
CA SER A 12 -30.94 13.02 -22.78
C SER A 12 -31.56 11.67 -23.14
N THR A 13 -32.27 11.59 -24.27
CA THR A 13 -32.87 10.33 -24.74
C THR A 13 -31.81 9.36 -25.24
N LEU A 14 -30.79 9.86 -25.96
CA LEU A 14 -29.62 9.07 -26.38
C LEU A 14 -28.81 8.58 -25.18
N GLN A 15 -28.59 9.45 -24.19
CA GLN A 15 -27.81 9.13 -22.99
C GLN A 15 -28.45 8.03 -22.13
N ASN A 16 -29.77 7.90 -22.14
CA ASN A 16 -30.50 6.84 -21.45
C ASN A 16 -30.53 5.50 -22.23
N GLN A 17 -30.03 5.46 -23.47
CA GLN A 17 -29.98 4.27 -24.33
C GLN A 17 -28.56 3.72 -24.53
N ILE A 18 -27.58 4.37 -23.92
CA ILE A 18 -26.16 4.01 -23.95
C ILE A 18 -25.88 3.20 -22.67
N ASP A 19 -25.51 1.93 -22.80
CA ASP A 19 -24.94 1.16 -21.69
C ASP A 19 -23.56 1.73 -21.30
N GLU A 20 -23.05 1.46 -20.09
CA GLU A 20 -21.78 2.03 -19.59
C GLU A 20 -20.55 1.79 -20.51
N SER A 21 -20.65 0.85 -21.46
CA SER A 21 -19.61 0.51 -22.45
C SER A 21 -19.80 1.12 -23.83
N ASP A 22 -20.91 1.82 -24.10
CA ASP A 22 -21.23 2.36 -25.43
C ASP A 22 -20.79 3.83 -25.54
N TYR A 23 -20.21 4.22 -26.68
CA TYR A 23 -19.82 5.60 -26.97
C TYR A 23 -20.52 6.11 -28.23
N VAL A 24 -20.83 7.41 -28.23
CA VAL A 24 -21.36 8.13 -29.39
C VAL A 24 -20.36 9.22 -29.77
N LEU A 25 -19.79 9.12 -30.97
CA LEU A 25 -18.98 10.19 -31.56
C LEU A 25 -19.73 10.82 -32.72
N ILE A 26 -20.03 12.12 -32.63
CA ILE A 26 -20.71 12.87 -33.69
C ILE A 26 -19.73 13.88 -34.26
N THR A 27 -19.37 13.71 -35.53
CA THR A 27 -18.62 14.70 -36.31
C THR A 27 -19.54 15.39 -37.32
N LYS A 28 -19.01 16.35 -38.08
CA LYS A 28 -19.77 17.02 -39.14
C LYS A 28 -20.18 16.07 -40.28
N THR A 29 -19.45 14.99 -40.49
CA THR A 29 -19.57 14.12 -41.67
C THR A 29 -19.86 12.66 -41.34
N LYS A 30 -19.49 12.20 -40.15
CA LYS A 30 -19.65 10.80 -39.68
C LYS A 30 -20.17 10.72 -38.24
N ILE A 31 -20.93 9.68 -37.94
CA ILE A 31 -21.33 9.29 -36.57
C ILE A 31 -20.79 7.89 -36.27
N ILE A 32 -20.22 7.67 -35.09
CA ILE A 32 -19.94 6.34 -34.56
C ILE A 32 -20.93 6.05 -33.45
N PHE A 33 -21.63 4.92 -33.54
CA PHE A 33 -22.55 4.44 -32.51
C PHE A 33 -22.58 2.91 -32.52
N LYS A 34 -22.51 2.28 -31.34
CA LYS A 34 -22.51 0.80 -31.19
C LYS A 34 -21.54 0.09 -32.13
N ASN A 35 -20.32 0.63 -32.23
CA ASN A 35 -19.25 0.11 -33.09
C ASN A 35 -19.61 0.08 -34.60
N LYS A 36 -20.51 0.94 -35.05
CA LYS A 36 -20.87 1.15 -36.45
C LYS A 36 -20.63 2.60 -36.86
N VAL A 37 -20.31 2.81 -38.14
CA VAL A 37 -20.07 4.13 -38.71
C VAL A 37 -21.26 4.51 -39.58
N TYR A 38 -21.74 5.75 -39.44
CA TYR A 38 -22.82 6.30 -40.25
C TYR A 38 -22.36 7.55 -40.98
N ILE A 39 -22.74 7.70 -42.24
CA ILE A 39 -22.44 8.88 -43.08
C ILE A 39 -23.73 9.58 -43.51
N LYS A 40 -23.64 10.85 -43.87
CA LYS A 40 -24.79 11.63 -44.33
C LYS A 40 -24.91 11.59 -45.85
N ALA A 41 -25.90 10.89 -46.38
CA ALA A 41 -26.26 10.84 -47.80
C ALA A 41 -27.66 11.45 -48.00
N ASP A 42 -27.79 12.40 -48.92
CA ASP A 42 -29.07 13.08 -49.23
C ASP A 42 -29.84 13.62 -48.02
N GLY A 43 -29.12 14.10 -47.01
CA GLY A 43 -29.70 14.64 -45.78
C GLY A 43 -30.05 13.61 -44.71
N ILE A 44 -29.92 12.32 -45.00
CA ILE A 44 -30.23 11.19 -44.11
C ILE A 44 -28.94 10.49 -43.67
N TRP A 45 -28.92 9.97 -42.44
CA TRP A 45 -27.81 9.14 -41.96
C TRP A 45 -28.00 7.69 -42.40
N VAL A 46 -27.00 7.12 -43.05
CA VAL A 46 -26.98 5.74 -43.55
C VAL A 46 -25.78 5.00 -42.99
N ASP A 47 -25.92 3.69 -42.78
CA ASP A 47 -24.83 2.80 -42.31
C ASP A 47 -23.72 2.77 -43.37
N ASP A 48 -22.47 2.92 -42.94
CA ASP A 48 -21.27 2.86 -43.76
C ASP A 48 -20.50 1.60 -43.43
N ASP A 49 -20.94 0.48 -44.01
CA ASP A 49 -20.35 -0.84 -43.82
C ASP A 49 -18.90 -0.94 -44.32
N ASN A 50 -18.40 0.07 -45.02
CA ASN A 50 -17.05 0.06 -45.59
C ASN A 50 -16.01 0.78 -44.73
N THR A 51 -16.43 1.55 -43.72
CA THR A 51 -15.51 2.26 -42.82
C THR A 51 -15.54 1.62 -41.43
N GLU A 52 -14.40 1.17 -40.93
CA GLU A 52 -14.31 0.73 -39.53
C GLU A 52 -14.28 1.93 -38.56
N PRO A 53 -14.86 1.80 -37.34
CA PRO A 53 -14.78 2.83 -36.31
C PRO A 53 -13.34 3.27 -35.97
N SER A 54 -12.40 2.32 -36.01
CA SER A 54 -10.96 2.55 -35.81
C SER A 54 -10.42 3.61 -36.78
N GLU A 55 -10.72 3.50 -38.07
CA GLU A 55 -10.25 4.44 -39.10
C GLU A 55 -10.76 5.87 -38.88
N VAL A 56 -12.00 6.00 -38.42
CA VAL A 56 -12.59 7.32 -38.08
C VAL A 56 -11.88 7.91 -36.85
N LEU A 57 -11.58 7.09 -35.85
CA LEU A 57 -10.85 7.52 -34.65
C LEU A 57 -9.41 7.90 -34.96
N SER A 58 -8.71 7.14 -35.81
CA SER A 58 -7.34 7.45 -36.25
C SER A 58 -7.31 8.75 -37.08
N GLY A 59 -8.29 8.95 -37.98
CA GLY A 59 -8.42 10.19 -38.76
C GLY A 59 -8.71 11.44 -37.92
N LEU A 60 -9.23 11.27 -36.70
CA LEU A 60 -9.46 12.35 -35.73
C LEU A 60 -8.32 12.50 -34.71
N GLY A 61 -7.25 11.70 -34.83
CA GLY A 61 -6.15 11.70 -33.87
C GLY A 61 -6.53 11.18 -32.48
N LEU A 62 -7.62 10.41 -32.38
CA LEU A 62 -8.10 9.80 -31.14
C LEU A 62 -7.55 8.39 -30.93
N ASP A 63 -7.00 7.76 -31.97
CA ASP A 63 -6.27 6.51 -31.87
C ASP A 63 -4.83 6.76 -31.38
N LYS A 64 -4.70 7.09 -30.10
CA LYS A 64 -3.42 7.36 -29.44
C LYS A 64 -2.72 6.08 -28.98
N LYS A 65 -3.05 4.90 -29.52
CA LYS A 65 -2.47 3.63 -29.06
C LYS A 65 -0.94 3.62 -29.13
N GLU A 66 -0.36 4.14 -30.21
CA GLU A 66 1.11 4.22 -30.34
C GLU A 66 1.72 5.22 -29.34
N GLU A 67 1.10 6.37 -29.14
CA GLU A 67 1.53 7.38 -28.19
C GLU A 67 1.44 6.86 -26.74
N ILE A 68 0.35 6.16 -26.40
CA ILE A 68 0.16 5.49 -25.11
C ILE A 68 1.21 4.39 -24.91
N ASN A 69 1.47 3.55 -25.92
CA ASN A 69 2.49 2.51 -25.83
C ASN A 69 3.90 3.11 -25.66
N SER A 70 4.20 4.19 -26.38
CA SER A 70 5.46 4.94 -26.25
C SER A 70 5.61 5.50 -24.83
N ILE A 71 4.59 6.17 -24.30
CA ILE A 71 4.58 6.71 -22.93
C ILE A 71 4.68 5.58 -21.89
N THR A 72 4.05 4.44 -22.13
CA THR A 72 4.08 3.29 -21.22
C THR A 72 5.47 2.67 -21.17
N ASN A 73 6.12 2.52 -22.33
CA ASN A 73 7.50 2.04 -22.42
C ASN A 73 8.48 3.03 -21.79
N GLU A 74 8.34 4.32 -22.07
CA GLU A 74 9.16 5.38 -21.47
C GLU A 74 9.01 5.41 -19.94
N ASN A 75 7.79 5.28 -19.42
CA ASN A 75 7.55 5.17 -17.98
C ASN A 75 8.18 3.91 -17.36
N SER A 76 8.17 2.79 -18.07
CA SER A 76 8.86 1.56 -17.63
C SER A 76 10.37 1.80 -17.54
N ASP A 77 10.97 2.43 -18.54
CA ASP A 77 12.41 2.69 -18.58
C ASP A 77 12.83 3.74 -17.55
N LEU A 78 12.03 4.79 -17.36
CA LEU A 78 12.24 5.78 -16.30
C LEU A 78 12.15 5.14 -14.91
N LYS A 79 11.22 4.22 -14.67
CA LYS A 79 11.14 3.49 -13.40
C LYS A 79 12.40 2.68 -13.11
N LYS A 80 12.92 1.95 -14.11
CA LYS A 80 14.19 1.21 -13.98
C LYS A 80 15.36 2.15 -13.69
N LYS A 81 15.41 3.30 -14.36
CA LYS A 81 16.46 4.31 -14.18
C LYS A 81 16.41 4.97 -12.81
N ILE A 82 15.21 5.22 -12.28
CA ILE A 82 15.01 5.70 -10.91
C ILE A 82 15.52 4.66 -9.91
N GLU A 83 15.22 3.37 -10.13
CA GLU A 83 15.71 2.29 -9.27
C GLU A 83 17.24 2.18 -9.28
N GLU A 84 17.86 2.27 -10.46
CA GLU A 84 19.32 2.27 -10.62
C GLU A 84 19.97 3.51 -9.97
N LEU A 85 19.39 4.70 -10.15
CA LEU A 85 19.89 5.93 -9.53
C LEU A 85 19.75 5.90 -8.01
N ASN A 86 18.67 5.35 -7.48
CA ASN A 86 18.48 5.18 -6.04
C ASN A 86 19.54 4.23 -5.45
N LEU A 87 19.89 3.14 -6.15
CA LEU A 87 20.99 2.26 -5.75
C LEU A 87 22.35 2.99 -5.76
N LYS A 88 22.58 3.85 -6.75
CA LYS A 88 23.81 4.64 -6.87
C LYS A 88 23.94 5.71 -5.79
N ILE A 89 22.86 6.42 -5.49
CA ILE A 89 22.80 7.37 -4.37
C ILE A 89 23.15 6.64 -3.07
N LEU A 90 22.57 5.45 -2.87
CA LEU A 90 22.83 4.63 -1.69
C LEU A 90 24.30 4.22 -1.56
N GLN A 91 24.97 3.86 -2.66
CA GLN A 91 26.40 3.54 -2.69
C GLN A 91 27.31 4.75 -2.44
N LEU A 92 26.89 5.95 -2.85
CA LEU A 92 27.64 7.19 -2.62
C LEU A 92 27.47 7.67 -1.17
N GLU A 93 26.28 7.55 -0.61
CA GLU A 93 26.00 7.80 0.82
C GLU A 93 26.84 6.85 1.71
N GLU A 94 27.02 5.59 1.31
CA GLU A 94 27.90 4.63 2.00
C GLU A 94 29.39 5.03 1.97
N GLY A 95 29.83 5.79 0.95
CA GLY A 95 31.24 6.22 0.81
C GLY A 95 31.58 7.54 1.53
N GLU A 96 30.58 8.38 1.83
CA GLU A 96 30.77 9.65 2.54
C GLU A 96 30.69 9.47 4.07
N GLU A 97 29.86 8.54 4.59
CA GLU A 97 29.72 8.32 6.04
C GLU A 97 30.90 7.54 6.68
N GLU A 98 31.72 6.80 5.92
CA GLU A 98 32.95 6.17 6.45
C GLU A 98 34.02 7.19 6.88
N GLN A 99 33.90 8.47 6.50
CA GLN A 99 34.83 9.54 6.90
C GLN A 99 34.34 10.38 8.09
N GLU A 100 33.05 10.32 8.47
CA GLU A 100 32.50 11.16 9.55
C GLU A 100 32.30 10.43 10.91
N GLU A 101 32.30 9.08 10.96
CA GLU A 101 32.03 8.34 12.22
C GLU A 101 33.22 8.26 13.22
N GLU A 102 34.39 8.87 12.97
CA GLU A 102 35.52 8.84 13.92
C GLU A 102 35.44 9.85 15.09
N GLU A 103 34.53 10.82 15.07
CA GLU A 103 34.43 11.83 16.14
C GLU A 103 33.03 11.90 16.76
N GLU A 104 32.78 11.12 17.82
CA GLU A 104 32.07 11.57 19.04
C GLU A 104 31.95 10.41 20.06
N GLU A 105 32.88 10.40 21.03
CA GLU A 105 32.65 9.78 22.34
C GLU A 105 31.82 10.73 23.21
N ASP A 106 30.68 10.28 23.75
CA ASP A 106 30.47 10.33 25.20
C ASP A 106 29.26 9.50 25.74
N PHE A 107 29.59 8.70 26.75
CA PHE A 107 28.83 8.13 27.88
C PHE A 107 27.28 7.95 27.86
N VAL A 108 26.81 6.69 28.02
CA VAL A 108 26.08 6.17 29.22
C VAL A 108 26.17 4.62 29.25
N PRO A 109 26.64 3.97 30.34
CA PRO A 109 26.78 2.51 30.41
C PRO A 109 25.47 1.83 30.86
N LYS A 110 24.81 1.05 29.98
CA LYS A 110 23.79 0.06 30.37
C LYS A 110 23.88 -1.24 29.56
N LYS A 111 24.29 -2.30 30.28
CA LYS A 111 24.25 -3.76 30.02
C LYS A 111 24.13 -4.22 28.55
N LYS A 112 25.21 -4.86 28.09
CA LYS A 112 25.37 -5.62 26.83
C LYS A 112 24.17 -6.54 26.55
N VAL A 113 23.32 -6.13 25.61
CA VAL A 113 22.74 -7.05 24.63
C VAL A 113 23.76 -7.05 23.49
N SER A 114 24.31 -8.20 23.11
CA SER A 114 25.37 -8.25 22.10
C SER A 114 24.83 -7.76 20.75
N GLY A 115 25.41 -6.67 20.24
CA GLY A 115 25.11 -6.08 18.93
C GLY A 115 24.66 -4.62 19.05
N LYS A 116 25.42 -3.70 18.45
CA LYS A 116 24.97 -2.32 18.19
C LYS A 116 23.64 -2.43 17.41
N PRO A 117 22.59 -1.66 17.76
CA PRO A 117 21.38 -1.62 16.95
C PRO A 117 21.73 -1.34 15.49
N ALA A 118 21.03 -1.98 14.55
CA ALA A 118 21.21 -1.67 13.13
C ALA A 118 20.95 -0.16 12.91
N SER A 119 21.77 0.48 12.08
CA SER A 119 21.57 1.87 11.70
C SER A 119 20.18 2.05 11.07
N GLN A 120 19.62 3.26 11.17
CA GLN A 120 18.30 3.53 10.58
C GLN A 120 18.31 3.34 9.06
N ASN A 121 19.44 3.63 8.39
CA ASN A 121 19.63 3.39 6.96
C ASN A 121 19.55 1.88 6.66
N LYS A 122 20.25 1.04 7.42
CA LYS A 122 20.17 -0.43 7.28
C LYS A 122 18.76 -0.96 7.51
N VAL A 123 18.04 -0.42 8.50
CA VAL A 123 16.64 -0.78 8.77
C VAL A 123 15.74 -0.39 7.60
N LYS A 124 15.86 0.84 7.09
CA LYS A 124 15.12 1.36 5.93
C LYS A 124 15.33 0.48 4.70
N THR A 125 16.58 0.27 4.30
CA THR A 125 16.94 -0.50 3.11
C THR A 125 16.40 -1.93 3.19
N ALA A 126 16.52 -2.56 4.36
CA ALA A 126 16.04 -3.93 4.53
C ALA A 126 14.50 -4.04 4.46
N ILE A 127 13.76 -3.08 5.04
CA ILE A 127 12.29 -3.05 4.93
C ILE A 127 11.85 -2.81 3.49
N ILE A 128 12.47 -1.85 2.79
CA ILE A 128 12.16 -1.56 1.37
C ILE A 128 12.43 -2.78 0.50
N LYS A 129 13.58 -3.44 0.70
CA LYS A 129 13.93 -4.66 -0.04
C LYS A 129 12.90 -5.77 0.21
N PHE A 130 12.61 -6.07 1.48
CA PHE A 130 11.60 -7.06 1.84
C PHE A 130 10.24 -6.77 1.19
N PHE A 131 9.83 -5.50 1.19
CA PHE A 131 8.59 -5.09 0.52
C PHE A 131 8.66 -5.33 -0.99
N ASN A 132 9.69 -4.86 -1.67
CA ASN A 132 9.81 -4.99 -3.13
C ASN A 132 9.85 -6.46 -3.59
N ASP A 133 10.48 -7.34 -2.82
CA ASP A 133 10.55 -8.78 -3.10
C ASP A 133 9.17 -9.49 -2.94
N ASN A 134 8.24 -8.87 -2.21
CA ASN A 134 6.98 -9.47 -1.80
C ASN A 134 5.72 -8.65 -2.12
N LYS A 135 5.84 -7.49 -2.74
CA LYS A 135 4.71 -6.65 -3.14
C LYS A 135 3.79 -7.42 -4.10
N ALA A 136 2.50 -7.10 -4.05
CA ALA A 136 1.55 -7.67 -4.99
C ALA A 136 1.65 -6.96 -6.35
N ASP A 137 1.75 -7.71 -7.43
CA ASP A 137 1.65 -7.20 -8.81
C ASP A 137 0.19 -7.27 -9.31
N GLY A 138 -0.77 -6.70 -8.55
CA GLY A 138 -2.21 -6.73 -8.87
C GLY A 138 -3.14 -6.87 -7.66
N ASP A 139 -4.37 -7.37 -7.88
CA ASP A 139 -5.49 -7.33 -6.91
C ASP A 139 -5.42 -8.35 -5.74
N LEU A 140 -4.50 -9.31 -5.77
CA LEU A 140 -4.40 -10.35 -4.72
C LEU A 140 -3.53 -9.89 -3.54
N LEU A 141 -3.99 -8.82 -2.90
CA LEU A 141 -3.42 -8.27 -1.67
C LEU A 141 -3.69 -9.17 -0.46
N GLU A 142 -2.83 -9.06 0.54
CA GLU A 142 -3.05 -9.67 1.84
C GLU A 142 -4.29 -9.07 2.51
N ASN A 143 -5.21 -9.96 2.92
CA ASN A 143 -6.47 -9.59 3.56
C ASN A 143 -6.64 -10.21 4.95
N PHE A 144 -5.64 -10.98 5.41
CA PHE A 144 -5.58 -11.62 6.72
C PHE A 144 -6.79 -12.51 7.05
N SER A 145 -7.54 -12.96 6.03
CA SER A 145 -8.72 -13.82 6.22
C SER A 145 -8.41 -15.17 6.90
N GLU A 146 -7.14 -15.60 6.87
CA GLU A 146 -6.69 -16.82 7.57
C GLU A 146 -6.53 -16.65 9.09
N PHE A 147 -6.65 -15.42 9.62
CA PHE A 147 -6.46 -15.12 11.03
C PHE A 147 -7.81 -15.09 11.78
N SER A 148 -8.01 -16.03 12.70
CA SER A 148 -9.22 -16.15 13.51
C SER A 148 -9.04 -15.54 14.91
N VAL A 149 -8.73 -14.25 14.98
CA VAL A 149 -8.53 -13.53 16.25
C VAL A 149 -9.85 -12.92 16.71
N ILE A 150 -10.26 -13.21 17.94
CA ILE A 150 -11.52 -12.74 18.53
C ILE A 150 -11.22 -12.06 19.87
N LEU A 151 -11.90 -10.95 20.13
CA LEU A 151 -11.82 -10.25 21.41
C LEU A 151 -12.86 -10.81 22.39
N ASP A 152 -12.39 -11.49 23.43
CA ASP A 152 -13.26 -12.03 24.47
C ASP A 152 -13.83 -10.92 25.38
N LYS A 153 -15.10 -11.03 25.78
CA LYS A 153 -15.72 -10.10 26.73
C LYS A 153 -15.15 -10.27 28.15
N ASN A 154 -14.74 -11.48 28.50
CA ASN A 154 -14.11 -11.79 29.77
C ASN A 154 -12.65 -11.32 29.80
N LYS A 155 -12.31 -10.52 30.83
CA LYS A 155 -10.96 -9.97 31.03
C LYS A 155 -9.88 -11.05 31.15
N GLN A 156 -10.14 -12.13 31.86
CA GLN A 156 -9.16 -13.19 32.09
C GLN A 156 -8.82 -13.90 30.77
N ASN A 157 -9.85 -14.23 29.98
CA ASN A 157 -9.67 -14.85 28.67
C ASN A 157 -8.90 -13.95 27.69
N ARG A 158 -9.14 -12.63 27.71
CA ARG A 158 -8.35 -11.66 26.94
C ARG A 158 -6.88 -11.68 27.33
N ILE A 159 -6.60 -11.62 28.64
CA ILE A 159 -5.22 -11.67 29.16
C ILE A 159 -4.53 -12.97 28.75
N GLU A 160 -5.22 -14.11 28.81
CA GLU A 160 -4.67 -15.40 28.38
C GLU A 160 -4.38 -15.45 26.88
N THR A 161 -5.27 -14.90 26.05
CA THR A 161 -5.08 -14.79 24.60
C THR A 161 -3.88 -13.90 24.29
N LEU A 162 -3.82 -12.72 24.92
CA LEU A 162 -2.72 -11.78 24.77
C LEU A 162 -1.38 -12.37 25.22
N LYS A 163 -1.40 -13.20 26.27
CA LYS A 163 -0.21 -13.91 26.76
C LYS A 163 0.28 -14.95 25.75
N LYS A 164 -0.62 -15.75 25.17
CA LYS A 164 -0.27 -16.74 24.13
C LYS A 164 0.37 -16.08 22.91
N ILE A 165 -0.20 -14.96 22.45
CA ILE A 165 0.35 -14.16 21.35
C ILE A 165 1.74 -13.63 21.76
N PHE A 166 1.84 -12.96 22.90
CA PHE A 166 3.09 -12.37 23.39
C PHE A 166 4.22 -13.39 23.53
N ASP A 167 3.93 -14.56 24.09
CA ASP A 167 4.92 -15.63 24.24
C ASP A 167 5.40 -16.17 22.89
N SER A 168 4.56 -16.14 21.86
CA SER A 168 4.90 -16.57 20.49
C SER A 168 5.64 -15.50 19.68
N MET A 169 5.72 -14.26 20.17
CA MET A 169 6.54 -13.18 19.58
C MET A 169 8.02 -13.25 19.99
N LYS A 170 8.41 -14.20 20.85
CA LYS A 170 9.80 -14.38 21.30
C LYS A 170 10.63 -15.14 20.26
N GLY A 171 11.88 -14.73 20.07
CA GLY A 171 12.81 -15.38 19.15
C GLY A 171 13.26 -14.48 17.99
N GLY A 172 13.90 -15.08 17.00
CA GLY A 172 14.36 -14.42 15.77
C GLY A 172 13.28 -14.38 14.68
N ALA A 173 13.70 -13.98 13.48
CA ALA A 173 12.85 -13.95 12.30
C ALA A 173 12.27 -15.35 12.02
N SER A 174 10.94 -15.48 12.02
CA SER A 174 10.26 -16.73 11.67
C SER A 174 8.79 -16.48 11.38
N GLU A 175 8.17 -17.35 10.59
CA GLU A 175 6.73 -17.30 10.29
C GLU A 175 5.90 -17.25 11.59
N ARG A 176 6.24 -18.07 12.59
CA ARG A 176 5.54 -18.09 13.88
C ARG A 176 5.56 -16.73 14.59
N VAL A 177 6.72 -16.08 14.63
CA VAL A 177 6.89 -14.76 15.28
C VAL A 177 6.07 -13.71 14.54
N TYR A 178 6.13 -13.71 13.20
CA TYR A 178 5.43 -12.73 12.38
C TYR A 178 3.92 -12.94 12.33
N LYS A 179 3.47 -14.19 12.37
CA LYS A 179 2.06 -14.53 12.62
C LYS A 179 1.57 -13.87 13.91
N SER A 180 2.36 -13.97 14.98
CA SER A 180 2.01 -13.37 16.28
C SER A 180 1.99 -11.83 16.24
N PHE A 181 2.79 -11.20 15.37
CA PHE A 181 2.73 -9.74 15.17
C PHE A 181 1.41 -9.33 14.53
N ILE A 182 0.98 -10.06 13.50
CA ILE A 182 -0.30 -9.84 12.84
C ILE A 182 -1.45 -10.09 13.81
N GLU A 183 -1.42 -11.20 14.57
CA GLU A 183 -2.44 -11.50 15.58
C GLU A 183 -2.54 -10.42 16.66
N LEU A 184 -1.41 -9.88 17.12
CA LEU A 184 -1.39 -8.79 18.09
C LEU A 184 -2.03 -7.51 17.53
N GLU A 185 -1.73 -7.15 16.29
CA GLU A 185 -2.30 -5.96 15.66
C GLU A 185 -3.80 -6.13 15.42
N ILE A 186 -4.25 -7.28 14.91
CA ILE A 186 -5.69 -7.56 14.73
C ILE A 186 -6.41 -7.46 16.09
N LEU A 187 -5.85 -8.09 17.13
CA LEU A 187 -6.42 -8.01 18.48
C LEU A 187 -6.49 -6.55 18.96
N TYR A 188 -5.42 -5.77 18.75
CA TYR A 188 -5.38 -4.35 19.12
C TYR A 188 -6.48 -3.55 18.41
N GLN A 189 -6.67 -3.74 17.11
CA GLN A 189 -7.75 -3.10 16.35
C GLN A 189 -9.14 -3.47 16.91
N LEU A 190 -9.35 -4.71 17.36
CA LEU A 190 -10.58 -5.11 18.03
C LEU A 190 -10.80 -4.36 19.35
N TYR A 191 -9.75 -4.15 20.17
CA TYR A 191 -9.86 -3.31 21.38
C TYR A 191 -10.29 -1.88 21.05
N LEU A 192 -9.69 -1.30 20.00
CA LEU A 192 -10.01 0.07 19.57
C LEU A 192 -11.47 0.19 19.10
N LYS A 193 -11.95 -0.82 18.37
CA LYS A 193 -13.32 -0.89 17.87
C LYS A 193 -14.34 -1.07 18.98
N GLU A 194 -14.11 -2.01 19.91
CA GLU A 194 -15.08 -2.36 20.96
C GLU A 194 -15.17 -1.28 22.06
N PHE A 195 -14.03 -0.71 22.47
CA PHE A 195 -13.97 0.20 23.61
C PHE A 195 -13.74 1.66 23.22
N GLY A 196 -13.60 1.96 21.93
CA GLY A 196 -13.22 3.27 21.42
C GLY A 196 -11.70 3.53 21.50
N ARG A 197 -11.18 4.36 20.61
CA ARG A 197 -9.72 4.53 20.39
C ARG A 197 -8.91 4.79 21.67
N LYS A 198 -9.33 5.75 22.50
CA LYS A 198 -8.61 6.14 23.72
C LYS A 198 -8.68 5.05 24.80
N LYS A 199 -9.88 4.56 25.11
CA LYS A 199 -10.10 3.58 26.18
C LYS A 199 -9.61 2.18 25.77
N GLY A 200 -9.85 1.77 24.54
CA GLY A 200 -9.34 0.52 23.96
C GLY A 200 -7.81 0.47 23.93
N SER A 201 -7.15 1.56 23.50
CA SER A 201 -5.69 1.68 23.58
C SER A 201 -5.17 1.49 25.00
N ASN A 202 -5.79 2.15 25.98
CA ASN A 202 -5.36 2.07 27.38
C ASN A 202 -5.58 0.66 27.93
N LEU A 203 -6.76 0.07 27.72
CA LEU A 203 -7.08 -1.30 28.15
C LEU A 203 -6.10 -2.33 27.57
N ALA A 204 -5.82 -2.29 26.27
CA ALA A 204 -4.89 -3.21 25.63
C ALA A 204 -3.47 -3.07 26.21
N LYS A 205 -3.02 -1.84 26.47
CA LYS A 205 -1.71 -1.58 27.08
C LYS A 205 -1.65 -2.04 28.53
N ASP A 206 -2.69 -1.79 29.32
CA ASP A 206 -2.77 -2.19 30.72
C ASP A 206 -2.81 -3.71 30.87
N GLU A 207 -3.62 -4.39 30.04
CA GLU A 207 -3.70 -5.85 30.03
C GLU A 207 -2.36 -6.48 29.56
N LEU A 208 -1.69 -5.90 28.54
CA LEU A 208 -0.36 -6.36 28.12
C LEU A 208 0.71 -6.10 29.19
N ASN A 209 0.61 -4.97 29.91
CA ASN A 209 1.56 -4.61 30.97
C ASN A 209 1.55 -5.64 32.11
N ASN A 210 0.40 -6.27 32.39
CA ASN A 210 0.28 -7.34 33.38
C ASN A 210 0.97 -8.65 32.95
N ILE A 211 1.34 -8.77 31.67
CA ILE A 211 1.95 -9.97 31.08
C ILE A 211 3.46 -9.77 30.88
N ILE A 212 3.89 -8.56 30.53
CA ILE A 212 5.28 -8.26 30.22
C ILE A 212 6.13 -8.35 31.50
N ILE A 213 7.12 -9.24 31.47
CA ILE A 213 8.12 -9.40 32.55
C ILE A 213 9.36 -8.51 32.27
N THR A 214 9.49 -7.96 31.06
CA THR A 214 10.65 -7.17 30.64
C THR A 214 10.49 -5.69 30.96
N LYS A 215 11.59 -4.92 30.91
CA LYS A 215 11.56 -3.45 31.09
C LYS A 215 10.94 -2.69 29.90
N LYS A 216 10.55 -3.39 28.81
CA LYS A 216 10.00 -2.74 27.61
C LYS A 216 8.55 -2.36 27.84
N LYS A 217 8.17 -1.14 27.43
CA LYS A 217 6.79 -0.66 27.51
C LYS A 217 5.87 -1.42 26.54
N PRO A 218 4.59 -1.68 26.90
CA PRO A 218 3.60 -2.28 26.00
C PRO A 218 3.52 -1.60 24.62
N SER A 219 3.63 -0.27 24.58
CA SER A 219 3.58 0.52 23.35
C SER A 219 4.61 0.13 22.30
N ILE A 220 5.76 -0.41 22.73
CA ILE A 220 6.83 -0.86 21.83
C ILE A 220 6.38 -2.10 21.03
N TYR A 221 5.65 -3.02 21.68
CA TYR A 221 5.14 -4.23 21.03
C TYR A 221 4.03 -3.92 20.04
N PHE A 222 3.11 -3.02 20.40
CA PHE A 222 2.08 -2.55 19.48
C PHE A 222 2.68 -1.76 18.31
N LYS A 223 3.68 -0.91 18.54
CA LYS A 223 4.36 -0.17 17.46
C LYS A 223 4.96 -1.12 16.42
N LYS A 224 5.75 -2.11 16.85
CA LYS A 224 6.39 -3.04 15.90
C LYS A 224 5.38 -3.93 15.17
N ALA A 225 4.32 -4.37 15.85
CA ALA A 225 3.24 -5.14 15.25
C ALA A 225 2.49 -4.30 14.19
N SER A 226 2.16 -3.06 14.53
CA SER A 226 1.47 -2.12 13.65
C SER A 226 2.29 -1.79 12.39
N ASN A 227 3.59 -1.50 12.53
CA ASN A 227 4.48 -1.25 11.40
C ASN A 227 4.57 -2.47 10.46
N PHE A 228 4.77 -3.66 11.04
CA PHE A 228 4.85 -4.89 10.25
C PHE A 228 3.52 -5.17 9.53
N TYR A 229 2.41 -5.09 10.25
CA TYR A 229 1.07 -5.30 9.71
C TYR A 229 0.74 -4.33 8.58
N PHE A 230 1.11 -3.05 8.74
CA PHE A 230 0.93 -2.03 7.72
C PHE A 230 1.63 -2.41 6.41
N ILE A 231 2.92 -2.77 6.45
CA ILE A 231 3.65 -3.25 5.26
C ILE A 231 2.96 -4.47 4.66
N CYS A 232 2.53 -5.42 5.49
CA CYS A 232 1.96 -6.68 5.03
C CYS A 232 0.67 -6.51 4.23
N LYS A 233 -0.16 -5.48 4.49
CA LYS A 233 -1.38 -5.18 3.71
C LYS A 233 -1.13 -5.01 2.21
N TYR A 234 0.07 -4.58 1.84
CA TYR A 234 0.46 -4.26 0.47
C TYR A 234 1.28 -5.37 -0.19
N LEU A 235 1.49 -6.49 0.50
CA LEU A 235 2.17 -7.65 -0.03
C LEU A 235 1.18 -8.59 -0.74
N LYS A 236 1.72 -9.45 -1.61
CA LYS A 236 0.96 -10.61 -2.10
C LYS A 236 0.50 -11.49 -0.93
N LYS A 237 -0.66 -12.14 -1.07
CA LYS A 237 -1.18 -13.05 -0.04
C LYS A 237 -0.11 -14.03 0.45
N GLY A 238 0.13 -14.05 1.77
CA GLY A 238 1.15 -14.89 2.40
C GLY A 238 2.60 -14.43 2.23
N GLY A 239 2.88 -13.29 1.58
CA GLY A 239 4.23 -12.75 1.39
C GLY A 239 4.97 -12.49 2.72
N TRP A 240 4.22 -12.15 3.77
CA TRP A 240 4.73 -11.96 5.12
C TRP A 240 5.42 -13.20 5.71
N LYS A 241 5.08 -14.41 5.25
CA LYS A 241 5.66 -15.68 5.72
C LYS A 241 7.16 -15.79 5.38
N LYS A 242 7.62 -15.03 4.38
CA LYS A 242 9.02 -14.99 3.93
C LYS A 242 9.86 -13.93 4.64
N CYS A 243 9.31 -13.23 5.64
CA CYS A 243 10.06 -12.18 6.34
C CYS A 243 11.22 -12.77 7.13
N ASP A 244 12.43 -12.35 6.75
CA ASP A 244 13.71 -12.74 7.35
C ASP A 244 14.34 -11.61 8.19
N LEU A 245 13.70 -10.44 8.21
CA LEU A 245 14.16 -9.28 8.98
C LEU A 245 14.18 -9.61 10.48
N ALA A 246 15.05 -9.00 11.25
CA ALA A 246 15.00 -9.20 12.70
C ALA A 246 13.75 -8.50 13.27
N PRO A 247 13.02 -9.10 14.24
CA PRO A 247 11.92 -8.45 14.94
C PRO A 247 12.25 -7.06 15.52
N THR A 248 13.52 -6.81 15.81
CA THR A 248 14.05 -5.52 16.30
C THR A 248 14.01 -4.42 15.25
N TYR A 249 14.02 -4.72 13.94
CA TYR A 249 13.96 -3.69 12.87
C TYR A 249 12.63 -2.95 12.92
N TRP A 250 11.54 -3.70 13.08
CA TRP A 250 10.18 -3.18 13.23
C TRP A 250 10.01 -2.36 14.52
N GLU A 251 10.81 -2.65 15.54
CA GLU A 251 10.84 -1.96 16.83
C GLU A 251 11.62 -0.63 16.76
N SER A 252 12.82 -0.68 16.16
CA SER A 252 13.81 0.40 16.18
C SER A 252 13.59 1.47 15.13
N VAL A 253 12.70 1.24 14.15
CA VAL A 253 12.41 2.24 13.11
C VAL A 253 11.86 3.52 13.74
N THR A 254 12.54 4.64 13.52
CA THR A 254 12.10 5.95 14.04
C THR A 254 10.92 6.49 13.22
N GLY A 255 10.25 7.54 13.71
CA GLY A 255 9.19 8.20 12.95
C GLY A 255 9.68 8.77 11.62
N GLN A 256 10.84 9.42 11.61
CA GLN A 256 11.45 9.97 10.39
C GLN A 256 11.81 8.87 9.39
N THR A 257 12.44 7.79 9.87
CA THR A 257 12.78 6.64 9.03
C THR A 257 11.53 5.96 8.48
N TRP A 258 10.48 5.82 9.29
CA TRP A 258 9.21 5.26 8.85
C TRP A 258 8.56 6.10 7.74
N SER A 259 8.44 7.42 7.93
CA SER A 259 7.93 8.32 6.88
C SER A 259 8.77 8.23 5.59
N SER A 260 10.09 8.14 5.72
CA SER A 260 10.97 7.96 4.56
C SER A 260 10.71 6.63 3.83
N ILE A 261 10.53 5.52 4.56
CA ILE A 261 10.15 4.22 3.98
C ILE A 261 8.84 4.34 3.21
N LEU A 262 7.81 4.92 3.82
CA LEU A 262 6.50 5.07 3.20
C LEU A 262 6.55 5.89 1.91
N ASN A 263 7.27 7.01 1.92
CA ASN A 263 7.48 7.83 0.73
C ASN A 263 8.22 7.05 -0.38
N SER A 264 9.27 6.31 -0.04
CA SER A 264 10.01 5.49 -1.01
C SER A 264 9.17 4.38 -1.63
N LEU A 265 8.19 3.85 -0.88
CA LEU A 265 7.28 2.81 -1.34
C LEU A 265 6.01 3.36 -2.00
N ASN A 266 5.84 4.69 -2.07
CA ASN A 266 4.61 5.36 -2.50
C ASN A 266 3.37 4.86 -1.74
N LEU A 267 3.52 4.64 -0.43
CA LEU A 267 2.45 4.22 0.46
C LEU A 267 1.98 5.40 1.29
N GLU A 268 0.70 5.74 1.18
CA GLU A 268 0.10 6.68 2.10
C GLU A 268 -0.36 5.95 3.35
N GLN A 269 0.18 6.34 4.50
CA GLN A 269 -0.47 6.02 5.76
C GLN A 269 -1.72 6.89 5.82
N GLN A 270 -2.84 6.36 5.33
CA GLN A 270 -4.13 6.96 5.65
C GLN A 270 -4.20 7.00 7.17
N ASN A 271 -4.05 8.20 7.73
CA ASN A 271 -4.72 8.50 8.98
C ASN A 271 -6.17 8.21 8.65
N GLU A 272 -6.69 7.06 9.08
CA GLU A 272 -8.12 6.83 9.09
C GLU A 272 -8.71 7.96 9.95
N ASN A 273 -9.02 9.07 9.27
CA ASN A 273 -10.00 10.05 9.64
C ASN A 273 -11.35 9.34 9.51
N LEU A 274 -11.57 8.38 10.41
CA LEU A 274 -12.89 7.89 10.73
C LEU A 274 -13.34 8.73 11.92
N SER A 275 -13.92 9.88 11.56
CA SER A 275 -14.71 10.77 12.41
C SER A 275 -15.72 10.02 13.26
#